data_AF-A0A535S8Y2-F1
#
_entry.id   AF-A0A535S8Y2-F1
#
_cell.length_a   1.000
_cell.length_b   1.000
_cell.length_c   1.000
_cell.angle_alpha   90.00
_cell.angle_beta   90.00
_cell.angle_gamma   90.00
#
_symmetry.space_group_name_H-M   'P 1'
#
loop_
_entity.id
_entity.type
_entity.pdbx_description
1 polymer ?
#
loop_
_entity_poly.entity_id
_entity_poly.type
_entity_poly.pdbx_seq_one_letter_code
_entity_poly.pdbx_strand_id
1 'polypeptide(L)' 'MPPKLRGLIPLAEKWGIEDDLMREDMVAKHPEEAKELNEILHAYEDDFDAWLGGPEAKVGSNSAEYHAFSAMRMAADSA' A
#
# COMPACT_ATOMS: atom_id res chain seq x y z
N MET A 1 -11.28 -3.36 5.75
CA MET A 1 -10.35 -4.16 4.93
C MET A 1 -11.02 -5.37 4.24
N PRO A 2 -10.89 -5.50 2.90
CA PRO A 2 -11.36 -6.64 2.09
C PRO A 2 -10.64 -7.97 2.38
N PRO A 3 -11.33 -9.13 2.35
CA PRO A 3 -10.71 -10.44 2.58
C PRO A 3 -9.57 -10.80 1.62
N LYS A 4 -9.68 -10.43 0.34
CA LYS A 4 -8.68 -10.73 -0.69
C LYS A 4 -7.33 -10.06 -0.44
N LEU A 5 -7.35 -8.90 0.20
CA LEU A 5 -6.13 -8.10 0.48
C LEU A 5 -5.44 -8.51 1.77
N ARG A 6 -6.06 -9.38 2.60
CA ARG A 6 -5.47 -9.83 3.88
C ARG A 6 -4.15 -10.56 3.70
N GLY A 7 -3.94 -11.23 2.56
CA GLY A 7 -2.67 -11.88 2.25
C GLY A 7 -1.51 -10.90 2.12
N LEU A 8 -1.80 -9.62 1.87
CA LEU A 8 -0.80 -8.56 1.71
C LEU A 8 -0.49 -7.84 3.03
N ILE A 9 -1.10 -8.23 4.16
CA ILE A 9 -0.82 -7.62 5.47
C ILE A 9 0.68 -7.58 5.78
N PRO A 10 1.47 -8.66 5.58
CA PRO A 10 2.91 -8.59 5.85
C PRO A 10 3.65 -7.58 4.98
N LEU A 11 3.18 -7.34 3.75
CA LEU A 11 3.73 -6.31 2.87
C LEU A 11 3.33 -4.92 3.35
N ALA A 12 2.08 -4.74 3.81
CA ALA A 12 1.60 -3.48 4.37
C ALA A 12 2.32 -3.13 5.68
N GLU A 13 2.68 -4.10 6.51
CA GLU A 13 3.49 -3.88 7.71
C GLU A 13 4.91 -3.42 7.38
N LYS A 14 5.47 -3.90 6.27
CA LYS A 14 6.83 -3.55 5.83
C LYS A 14 6.90 -2.23 5.06
N TRP A 15 5.97 -2.02 4.14
CA TRP A 15 6.00 -0.92 3.17
C TRP A 15 4.96 0.17 3.44
N GLY A 16 4.05 -0.04 4.39
CA GLY A 16 3.03 0.91 4.82
C GLY A 16 3.56 2.04 5.71
N ILE A 17 4.70 2.63 5.33
CA ILE A 17 5.32 3.76 6.02
C ILE A 17 4.56 5.04 5.65
N GLU A 18 3.91 5.66 6.64
CA GLU A 18 3.11 6.88 6.41
C GLU A 18 3.98 8.11 6.09
N ASP A 19 5.15 8.21 6.72
CA ASP A 19 6.11 9.28 6.49
C ASP A 19 6.74 9.13 5.09
N ASP A 20 6.61 10.17 4.28
CA ASP A 20 7.03 10.16 2.88
C ASP A 20 8.56 10.08 2.74
N LEU A 21 9.32 10.82 3.54
CA LEU A 21 10.78 10.78 3.52
C LEU A 21 11.32 9.42 3.92
N MET A 22 10.77 8.78 4.96
CA MET A 22 11.17 7.43 5.37
C MET A 22 10.79 6.37 4.32
N ARG A 23 9.63 6.52 3.68
CA ARG A 23 9.19 5.62 2.62
C ARG A 23 10.07 5.72 1.38
N GLU A 24 10.37 6.94 0.94
CA GLU A 24 11.27 7.20 -0.19
C GLU A 24 12.68 6.63 0.07
N ASP A 25 13.22 6.83 1.27
CA ASP A 25 14.50 6.25 1.67
C ASP A 25 14.47 4.72 1.66
N MET A 26 13.38 4.10 2.10
CA MET A 26 13.20 2.65 2.07
C MET A 26 13.16 2.11 0.63
N VAL A 27 12.41 2.76 -0.27
CA VAL A 27 12.35 2.41 -1.70
C VAL A 27 13.73 2.56 -2.35
N ALA A 28 14.44 3.66 -2.09
CA ALA A 28 15.76 3.92 -2.63
C ALA A 28 16.82 2.90 -2.16
N LYS A 29 16.69 2.39 -0.93
CA LYS A 29 17.57 1.36 -0.37
C LYS A 29 17.26 -0.05 -0.89
N HIS A 30 16.01 -0.30 -1.30
CA HIS A 30 15.52 -1.63 -1.69
C HIS A 30 14.78 -1.59 -3.05
N PRO A 31 15.43 -1.13 -4.14
CA PRO A 31 14.73 -0.88 -5.41
C PRO A 31 14.17 -2.16 -6.06
N GLU A 32 14.88 -3.29 -6.01
CA GLU A 32 14.39 -4.55 -6.57
C GLU A 32 13.17 -5.08 -5.81
N GLU A 33 13.18 -4.99 -4.47
CA GLU A 33 12.04 -5.41 -3.65
C GLU A 33 10.83 -4.47 -3.82
N ALA A 34 11.07 -3.18 -4.06
CA ALA A 34 10.02 -2.20 -4.36
C ALA A 34 9.39 -2.48 -5.74
N LYS A 35 10.18 -2.90 -6.72
CA LYS A 35 9.69 -3.35 -8.02
C LYS A 35 8.86 -4.63 -7.91
N GLU A 36 9.34 -5.62 -7.17
CA GLU A 36 8.56 -6.84 -6.88
C GLU A 36 7.24 -6.50 -6.17
N LEU A 37 7.27 -5.55 -5.22
CA LEU A 37 6.05 -5.04 -4.59
C LEU A 37 5.08 -4.47 -5.64
N ASN A 38 5.55 -3.63 -6.55
CA ASN A 38 4.72 -3.07 -7.63
C ASN A 38 4.07 -4.17 -8.48
N GLU A 39 4.85 -5.17 -8.90
CA GLU A 39 4.35 -6.32 -9.67
C GLU A 39 3.28 -7.12 -8.90
N ILE A 40 3.48 -7.33 -7.60
CA ILE A 40 2.50 -7.99 -6.73
C ILE A 40 1.22 -7.17 -6.64
N LEU A 41 1.32 -5.86 -6.40
CA LEU A 41 0.15 -5.00 -6.22
C LEU A 41 -0.67 -4.85 -7.51
N HIS A 42 -0.03 -4.89 -8.68
CA HIS A 42 -0.72 -4.85 -9.97
C HIS A 42 -1.72 -6.00 -10.14
N ALA A 43 -1.45 -7.17 -9.57
CA ALA A 43 -2.39 -8.30 -9.57
C ALA A 43 -3.68 -8.06 -8.74
N TYR A 44 -3.70 -7.03 -7.90
CA TYR A 44 -4.82 -6.66 -7.03
C TYR A 44 -5.36 -5.25 -7.31
N GLU A 45 -4.94 -4.61 -8.42
CA GLU A 45 -5.24 -3.20 -8.72
C GLU A 45 -6.74 -2.89 -8.60
N ASP A 46 -7.59 -3.73 -9.19
CA ASP A 46 -9.06 -3.60 -9.11
C ASP A 46 -9.59 -3.65 -7.66
N ASP A 47 -9.04 -4.54 -6.83
CA ASP A 47 -9.47 -4.70 -5.43
C ASP A 47 -9.00 -3.50 -4.58
N PHE A 48 -7.82 -2.94 -4.88
CA PHE A 48 -7.33 -1.71 -4.26
C PHE A 48 -8.16 -0.49 -4.68
N ASP A 49 -8.47 -0.32 -5.96
CA ASP A 49 -9.27 0.80 -6.46
C ASP A 49 -10.68 0.76 -5.90
N ALA A 50 -11.30 -0.42 -5.85
CA ALA A 50 -12.63 -0.61 -5.27
C ALA A 50 -12.68 -0.25 -3.78
N TRP A 51 -11.61 -0.53 -3.03
CA TRP A 51 -11.56 -0.27 -1.58
C TRP A 51 -11.05 1.13 -1.25
N LEU A 52 -9.84 1.48 -1.70
CA LEU A 52 -9.18 2.76 -1.41
C LEU A 52 -9.79 3.93 -2.20
N GLY A 53 -10.51 3.68 -3.29
CA GLY A 53 -11.36 4.68 -3.97
C GLY A 53 -12.82 4.69 -3.47
N GLY A 54 -13.15 3.79 -2.56
CA GLY A 54 -14.50 3.52 -2.09
C GLY A 54 -15.02 4.51 -1.03
N PRO A 55 -16.15 4.18 -0.36
CA PRO A 55 -16.75 5.03 0.66
C PRO A 55 -15.84 5.37 1.83
N GLU A 56 -14.93 4.45 2.21
CA GLU A 56 -13.97 4.67 3.32
C GLU A 56 -13.09 5.90 3.03
N ALA A 57 -12.66 6.11 1.78
CA ALA A 57 -11.89 7.28 1.35
C ALA A 57 -12.58 8.64 1.59
N LYS A 58 -13.91 8.65 1.72
CA LYS A 58 -14.73 9.86 1.86
C LYS A 58 -15.12 10.16 3.30
N VAL A 59 -14.86 9.23 4.22
CA VAL A 59 -15.19 9.36 5.63
C VAL A 59 -13.89 9.63 6.37
N GLY A 60 -13.78 10.77 7.06
CA GLY A 60 -12.54 11.20 7.74
C GLY A 60 -12.07 10.34 8.92
N SER A 61 -12.48 9.07 8.99
CA SER A 61 -12.10 8.08 10.00
C SER A 61 -11.60 6.80 9.30
N ASN A 62 -10.49 6.92 8.58
CA ASN A 62 -9.84 5.77 7.94
C ASN A 62 -9.24 4.84 9.00
N SER A 63 -9.36 3.53 8.77
CA SER A 63 -8.76 2.52 9.64
C SER A 63 -7.22 2.51 9.54
N ALA A 64 -6.52 1.97 10.54
CA ALA A 64 -5.06 1.84 10.48
C ALA A 64 -4.62 0.97 9.29
N GLU A 65 -5.41 -0.05 8.96
CA GLU A 65 -5.22 -0.89 7.78
C GLU A 65 -5.39 -0.08 6.48
N TYR A 66 -6.37 0.82 6.42
CA TYR A 66 -6.53 1.70 5.26
C TYR A 66 -5.28 2.56 5.04
N HIS A 67 -4.74 3.13 6.12
CA HIS A 67 -3.53 3.94 6.06
C HIS A 67 -2.30 3.12 5.63
N ALA A 68 -2.06 1.96 6.24
CA ALA A 68 -0.93 1.10 5.90
C ALA A 68 -0.98 0.62 4.44
N PHE A 69 -2.16 0.22 3.95
CA PHE A 69 -2.33 -0.22 2.56
C PHE A 69 -2.21 0.94 1.56
N SER A 70 -2.68 2.14 1.91
CA SER A 70 -2.50 3.34 1.08
C SER A 70 -1.03 3.75 1.00
N ALA A 71 -0.32 3.72 2.13
CA ALA A 71 1.11 3.99 2.21
C ALA A 71 1.95 2.98 1.43
N MET A 72 1.62 1.69 1.54
CA MET A 72 2.25 0.62 0.76
C MET A 72 2.07 0.84 -0.74
N ARG A 73 0.88 1.24 -1.21
CA ARG A 73 0.65 1.53 -2.63
C ARG A 73 1.50 2.70 -3.11
N MET A 74 1.61 3.78 -2.33
CA MET A 74 2.49 4.90 -2.65
C MET A 74 3.98 4.51 -2.71
N ALA A 75 4.42 3.54 -1.88
CA ALA A 75 5.78 3.00 -1.95
C ALA A 75 6.00 2.28 -3.29
N ALA A 76 5.02 1.47 -3.71
CA ALA A 76 5.08 0.74 -4.97
C ALA A 76 5.05 1.67 -6.20
N ASP A 77 4.27 2.75 -6.15
CA ASP A 77 4.18 3.74 -7.24
C ASP A 77 5.48 4.55 -7.42
N SER A 78 6.34 4.55 -6.40
CA SER A 78 7.63 5.27 -6.39
C SER A 78 8.82 4.39 -6.85
N ALA A 79 8.57 3.13 -7.18
CA ALA A 79 9.57 2.12 -7.57
C ALA A 79 9.96 2.18 -9.05
#